data_AF-A0A9K3LNP5-F1
#
_entry.id   AF-A0A9K3LNP5-F1
#
_cell.length_a   1.000
_cell.length_b   1.000
_cell.length_c   1.000
_cell.angle_alpha   90.00
_cell.angle_beta   90.00
_cell.angle_gamma   90.00
#
_symmetry.space_group_name_H-M   'P 1'
#
loop_
_entity.id
_entity.type
_entity.pdbx_description
1 polymer ?
#
loop_
_entity_poly.entity_id
_entity_poly.type
_entity_poly.pdbx_seq_one_letter_code
_entity_poly.pdbx_strand_id
1 'polypeptide(L)'
;MTCWFQRLGSQQGAISFSHFNYFLKTYCVQIGVDVVEAVSIPYGGLGTGRNPSNKVVFEFWDLMIGAFVTYMEKHANIACDPEAGRLKQSTASQYCSSVRGYFNNKFRNKDPIPILYDDKQWSKLMSKLRGKYREANRASGKPTVEGNESSTREDREWLATGCLWDGSVETAEFLHLLNTTYHCSGRGSEVSLIKPEDIRAVEASEGIHQYHIIQVEVQRQKDGPLQNIAIYTHRDGVLEDYYFSLI
;
A
#
# COMPACT_ATOMS: atom_id res chain seq x y z
N MET A 1 7.55 0.89 -17.79
CA MET A 1 7.19 1.01 -16.35
C MET A 1 6.42 -0.18 -15.73
N THR A 2 5.81 -1.09 -16.50
CA THR A 2 4.98 -2.21 -16.00
C THR A 2 5.72 -3.34 -15.28
N CYS A 3 7.01 -3.56 -15.58
CA CYS A 3 7.76 -4.71 -15.05
C CYS A 3 8.18 -4.58 -13.58
N TRP A 4 8.28 -3.36 -13.04
CA TRP A 4 8.68 -3.12 -11.65
C TRP A 4 7.53 -3.33 -10.65
N PHE A 5 6.31 -2.90 -11.00
CA PHE A 5 5.14 -3.05 -10.13
C PHE A 5 4.71 -4.51 -9.93
N GLN A 6 4.84 -5.36 -10.95
CA GLN A 6 4.54 -6.80 -10.82
C GLN A 6 5.51 -7.53 -9.87
N ARG A 7 6.79 -7.12 -9.84
CA ARG A 7 7.80 -7.72 -8.97
C ARG A 7 7.53 -7.43 -7.49
N LEU A 8 7.15 -6.20 -7.16
CA LEU A 8 6.79 -5.80 -5.79
C LEU A 8 5.52 -6.50 -5.30
N GLY A 9 4.51 -6.67 -6.15
CA GLY A 9 3.29 -7.42 -5.82
C GLY A 9 3.56 -8.88 -5.45
N SER A 10 4.46 -9.55 -6.18
CA SER A 10 4.86 -10.94 -5.88
C SER A 10 5.66 -11.09 -4.57
N GLN A 11 6.52 -10.11 -4.25
CA GLN A 11 7.31 -10.14 -3.00
C GLN A 11 6.43 -9.89 -1.77
N GLN A 12 5.47 -8.97 -1.85
CA GLN A 12 4.59 -8.65 -0.73
C GLN A 12 3.70 -9.84 -0.31
N GLY A 13 3.22 -10.61 -1.30
CA GLY A 13 2.49 -11.85 -1.06
C GLY A 13 3.32 -12.85 -0.27
N ALA A 14 4.56 -13.11 -0.70
CA ALA A 14 5.45 -14.06 -0.04
C ALA A 14 5.71 -13.72 1.45
N ILE A 15 5.88 -12.44 1.79
CA ILE A 15 6.11 -12.01 3.17
C ILE A 15 4.83 -12.13 4.01
N SER A 16 3.66 -11.86 3.43
CA SER A 16 2.39 -12.07 4.15
C SER A 16 2.19 -13.54 4.55
N PHE A 17 2.60 -14.48 3.68
CA PHE A 17 2.55 -15.92 3.97
C PHE A 17 3.59 -16.37 4.97
N SER A 18 4.80 -15.78 4.98
CA SER A 18 5.79 -16.14 5.99
C SER A 18 5.26 -15.83 7.39
N HIS A 19 4.60 -14.67 7.57
CA HIS A 19 3.93 -14.30 8.82
C HIS A 19 2.80 -15.26 9.20
N PHE A 20 1.96 -15.61 8.24
CA PHE A 20 0.86 -16.54 8.50
C PHE A 20 1.37 -17.93 8.86
N ASN A 21 2.35 -18.47 8.12
CA ASN A 21 2.98 -19.75 8.43
C ASN A 21 3.72 -19.72 9.78
N TYR A 22 4.37 -18.61 10.13
CA TYR A 22 4.99 -18.45 11.45
C TYR A 22 3.93 -18.52 12.57
N PHE A 23 2.81 -17.82 12.42
CA PHE A 23 1.66 -17.95 13.31
C PHE A 23 1.13 -19.39 13.40
N LEU A 24 0.99 -20.08 12.27
CA LEU A 24 0.48 -21.45 12.23
C LEU A 24 1.34 -22.42 13.04
N LYS A 25 2.66 -22.25 13.10
CA LYS A 25 3.54 -23.09 13.93
C LYS A 25 3.08 -23.11 15.38
N THR A 26 2.77 -21.93 15.95
CA THR A 26 2.29 -21.82 17.33
C THR A 26 0.84 -22.26 17.45
N TYR A 27 -0.02 -21.84 16.51
CA TYR A 27 -1.45 -22.16 16.54
C TYR A 27 -1.73 -23.66 16.44
N CYS A 28 -1.05 -24.39 15.55
CA CYS A 28 -1.21 -25.83 15.38
C CYS A 28 -0.85 -26.60 16.66
N VAL A 29 0.27 -26.22 17.29
CA VAL A 29 0.70 -26.79 18.57
C VAL A 29 -0.35 -26.55 19.67
N GLN A 30 -0.95 -25.36 19.73
CA GLN A 30 -1.98 -25.04 20.71
C GLN A 30 -3.26 -25.87 20.56
N ILE A 31 -3.66 -26.20 19.34
CA ILE A 31 -4.85 -27.02 19.08
C ILE A 31 -4.53 -28.52 18.98
N GLY A 32 -3.28 -28.92 19.22
CA GLY A 32 -2.85 -30.32 19.25
C GLY A 32 -2.85 -31.00 17.87
N VAL A 33 -2.55 -30.27 16.81
CA VAL A 33 -2.40 -30.83 15.44
C VAL A 33 -0.99 -30.63 14.92
N ASP A 34 -0.59 -31.45 13.95
CA ASP A 34 0.68 -31.31 13.27
C ASP A 34 0.81 -29.92 12.62
N VAL A 35 2.02 -29.37 12.67
CA VAL A 35 2.32 -28.08 12.05
C VAL A 35 2.11 -28.20 10.54
N VAL A 36 1.22 -27.37 10.02
CA VAL A 36 0.93 -27.27 8.59
C VAL A 36 1.21 -25.89 8.06
N GLU A 37 1.48 -25.80 6.76
CA GLU A 37 1.53 -24.53 6.05
C GLU A 37 0.14 -24.10 5.55
N ALA A 38 -0.01 -22.81 5.25
CA ALA A 38 -1.23 -22.20 4.72
C ALA A 38 -1.81 -22.96 3.50
N VAL A 39 -0.91 -23.43 2.63
CA VAL A 39 -1.28 -24.17 1.42
C VAL A 39 -1.91 -25.52 1.73
N SER A 40 -1.60 -26.11 2.87
CA SER A 40 -2.09 -27.42 3.29
C SER A 40 -3.38 -27.36 4.09
N ILE A 41 -3.82 -26.17 4.55
CA ILE A 41 -5.07 -26.04 5.31
C ILE A 41 -6.28 -26.38 4.41
N PRO A 42 -7.09 -27.40 4.75
CA PRO A 42 -8.27 -27.76 3.97
C PRO A 42 -9.41 -26.77 4.22
N TYR A 43 -10.40 -26.74 3.32
CA TYR A 43 -11.61 -25.91 3.49
C TYR A 43 -12.32 -26.18 4.83
N GLY A 44 -12.38 -27.45 5.23
CA GLY A 44 -13.03 -27.87 6.47
C GLY A 44 -12.35 -27.41 7.76
N GLY A 45 -11.11 -26.91 7.68
CA GLY A 45 -10.29 -26.57 8.84
C GLY A 45 -9.46 -27.74 9.37
N LEU A 46 -8.55 -27.44 10.29
CA LEU A 46 -7.62 -28.42 10.87
C LEU A 46 -8.29 -29.26 11.96
N GLY A 47 -7.97 -30.55 12.01
CA GLY A 47 -8.52 -31.46 13.03
C GLY A 47 -10.02 -31.77 12.88
N THR A 48 -10.66 -31.32 11.80
CA THR A 48 -12.07 -31.65 11.55
C THR A 48 -12.22 -33.03 10.93
N GLY A 49 -13.23 -33.78 11.37
CA GLY A 49 -13.54 -35.10 10.82
C GLY A 49 -13.93 -35.06 9.34
N ARG A 50 -14.07 -36.23 8.70
CA ARG A 50 -14.57 -36.31 7.30
C ARG A 50 -15.97 -35.67 7.24
N ASN A 51 -16.09 -34.57 6.49
CA ASN A 51 -17.32 -33.81 6.23
C ASN A 51 -17.85 -33.00 7.45
N PRO A 52 -17.13 -31.95 7.88
CA PRO A 52 -17.65 -31.03 8.89
C PRO A 52 -18.89 -30.30 8.38
N SER A 53 -19.82 -30.00 9.29
CA SER A 53 -20.95 -29.12 8.97
C SER A 53 -20.45 -27.70 8.72
N ASN A 54 -21.19 -26.91 7.91
CA ASN A 54 -20.84 -25.52 7.63
C ASN A 54 -20.64 -24.68 8.90
N LYS A 55 -21.40 -24.96 9.97
CA LYS A 55 -21.24 -24.30 11.27
C LYS A 55 -19.83 -24.50 11.85
N VAL A 56 -19.34 -25.74 11.85
CA VAL A 56 -18.00 -26.08 12.38
C VAL A 56 -16.91 -25.44 11.52
N VAL A 57 -17.09 -25.44 10.20
CA VAL A 57 -16.17 -24.77 9.26
C VAL A 57 -16.09 -23.28 9.57
N PHE A 58 -17.24 -22.60 9.69
CA PHE A 58 -17.27 -21.16 9.93
C PHE A 58 -16.67 -20.78 11.27
N GLU A 59 -16.93 -21.56 12.33
CA GLU A 59 -16.36 -21.35 13.65
C GLU A 59 -14.84 -21.52 13.65
N PHE A 60 -14.32 -22.56 12.97
CA PHE A 60 -12.87 -22.73 12.81
C PHE A 60 -12.22 -21.52 12.16
N TRP A 61 -12.76 -21.05 11.02
CA TRP A 61 -12.16 -19.94 10.29
C TRP A 61 -12.27 -18.61 11.05
N ASP A 62 -13.38 -18.37 11.76
CA ASP A 62 -13.54 -17.17 12.58
C ASP A 62 -12.49 -17.13 13.71
N LEU A 63 -12.33 -18.24 14.44
CA LEU A 63 -11.35 -18.36 15.51
C LEU A 63 -9.91 -18.24 14.99
N MET A 64 -9.57 -18.95 13.92
CA MET A 64 -8.22 -18.95 13.37
C MET A 64 -7.83 -17.57 12.83
N ILE A 65 -8.72 -16.92 12.06
CA ILE A 65 -8.47 -15.58 11.53
C ILE A 65 -8.43 -14.54 12.65
N GLY A 66 -9.31 -14.65 13.65
CA GLY A 66 -9.28 -13.79 14.83
C GLY A 66 -7.98 -13.92 15.63
N ALA A 67 -7.49 -15.15 15.81
CA ALA A 67 -6.21 -15.43 16.45
C ALA A 67 -5.04 -14.88 15.62
N PHE A 68 -5.06 -15.05 14.30
CA PHE A 68 -4.04 -14.49 13.42
C PHE A 68 -4.00 -12.96 13.48
N VAL A 69 -5.16 -12.29 13.44
CA VAL A 69 -5.22 -10.82 13.59
C VAL A 69 -4.66 -10.37 14.94
N THR A 70 -4.93 -11.13 16.00
CA THR A 70 -4.38 -10.87 17.34
C THR A 70 -2.86 -11.07 17.38
N TYR A 71 -2.34 -12.08 16.69
CA TYR A 71 -0.89 -12.27 16.51
C TYR A 71 -0.28 -11.08 15.75
N MET A 72 -0.89 -10.67 14.63
CA MET A 72 -0.46 -9.54 13.83
C MET A 72 -0.42 -8.25 14.63
N GLU A 73 -1.41 -8.06 15.52
CA GLU A 73 -1.42 -6.98 16.48
C GLU A 73 -0.23 -7.11 17.43
N LYS A 74 -0.14 -8.17 18.23
CA LYS A 74 0.68 -8.19 19.46
C LYS A 74 2.11 -8.71 19.30
N HIS A 75 2.33 -9.61 18.34
CA HIS A 75 3.51 -10.47 18.31
C HIS A 75 4.21 -10.52 16.94
N ALA A 76 3.68 -9.85 15.92
CA ALA A 76 4.31 -9.85 14.62
C ALA A 76 5.42 -8.79 14.54
N ASN A 77 6.64 -9.27 14.32
CA ASN A 77 7.85 -8.46 14.17
C ASN A 77 8.32 -8.47 12.71
N ILE A 78 9.09 -7.49 12.28
CA ILE A 78 9.60 -7.42 10.91
C ILE A 78 10.33 -8.72 10.54
N ALA A 79 10.01 -9.28 9.36
CA ALA A 79 10.58 -10.53 8.86
C ALA A 79 10.39 -11.77 9.76
N CYS A 80 9.40 -11.76 10.67
CA CYS A 80 9.20 -12.79 11.69
C CYS A 80 10.39 -12.95 12.66
N ASP A 81 11.24 -11.94 12.79
CA ASP A 81 12.40 -11.95 13.69
C ASP A 81 12.00 -11.37 15.07
N PRO A 82 12.06 -12.15 16.16
CA PRO A 82 11.68 -11.68 17.50
C PRO A 82 12.52 -10.50 18.01
N GLU A 83 13.75 -10.34 17.53
CA GLU A 83 14.65 -9.24 17.92
C GLU A 83 14.37 -7.96 17.11
N ALA A 84 13.69 -8.08 15.97
CA ALA A 84 13.35 -6.94 15.13
C ALA A 84 12.18 -6.13 15.72
N GLY A 85 12.00 -4.90 15.23
CA GLY A 85 10.86 -4.07 15.62
C GLY A 85 9.50 -4.68 15.25
N ARG A 86 8.44 -4.30 15.97
CA ARG A 86 7.05 -4.70 15.65
C ARG A 86 6.62 -4.17 14.29
N LEU A 87 5.79 -4.95 13.59
CA LEU A 87 5.20 -4.52 12.32
C LEU A 87 4.35 -3.26 12.49
N LYS A 88 4.48 -2.34 11.52
CA LYS A 88 3.60 -1.17 11.40
C LYS A 88 2.17 -1.61 11.13
N GLN A 89 1.20 -0.82 11.62
CA GLN A 89 -0.23 -1.10 11.48
C GLN A 89 -0.66 -1.32 10.02
N SER A 90 -0.20 -0.47 9.09
CA SER A 90 -0.54 -0.56 7.67
C SER A 90 -0.08 -1.88 7.07
N THR A 91 1.17 -2.27 7.34
CA THR A 91 1.75 -3.54 6.90
C THR A 91 0.99 -4.72 7.48
N ALA A 92 0.67 -4.71 8.77
CA ALA A 92 -0.10 -5.77 9.40
C ALA A 92 -1.50 -5.93 8.77
N SER A 93 -2.22 -4.82 8.55
CA SER A 93 -3.52 -4.82 7.89
C SER A 93 -3.45 -5.33 6.44
N GLN A 94 -2.37 -5.00 5.72
CA GLN A 94 -2.14 -5.47 4.36
C GLN A 94 -1.86 -6.97 4.32
N TYR A 95 -1.07 -7.51 5.26
CA TYR A 95 -0.82 -8.95 5.34
C TYR A 95 -2.10 -9.72 5.68
N CYS A 96 -2.91 -9.25 6.63
CA CYS A 96 -4.23 -9.81 6.89
C CYS A 96 -5.09 -9.86 5.62
N SER A 97 -5.13 -8.78 4.85
CA SER A 97 -5.92 -8.70 3.61
C SER A 97 -5.39 -9.62 2.52
N SER A 98 -4.07 -9.82 2.45
CA SER A 98 -3.43 -10.73 1.50
C SER A 98 -3.76 -12.19 1.80
N VAL A 99 -3.69 -12.57 3.09
CA VAL A 99 -4.10 -13.90 3.58
C VAL A 99 -5.59 -14.16 3.30
N ARG A 100 -6.46 -13.18 3.58
CA ARG A 100 -7.89 -13.24 3.24
C ARG A 100 -8.09 -13.50 1.75
N GLY A 101 -7.46 -12.69 0.90
CA GLY A 101 -7.57 -12.79 -0.55
C GLY A 101 -7.15 -14.17 -1.07
N TYR A 102 -6.09 -14.73 -0.50
CA TYR A 102 -5.64 -16.07 -0.86
C TYR A 102 -6.64 -17.17 -0.51
N PHE A 103 -7.16 -17.19 0.72
CA PHE A 103 -8.12 -18.23 1.09
C PHE A 103 -9.45 -18.07 0.33
N ASN A 104 -9.88 -16.83 0.07
CA ASN A 104 -11.00 -16.58 -0.84
C ASN A 104 -10.76 -17.18 -2.23
N ASN A 105 -9.58 -16.98 -2.81
CA ASN A 105 -9.26 -17.55 -4.11
C ASN A 105 -9.10 -19.08 -4.07
N LYS A 106 -8.43 -19.62 -3.04
CA LYS A 106 -8.23 -21.06 -2.83
C LYS A 106 -9.55 -21.81 -2.71
N PHE A 107 -10.54 -21.21 -2.06
CA PHE A 107 -11.86 -21.80 -1.82
C PHE A 107 -12.97 -21.21 -2.70
N ARG A 108 -12.63 -20.57 -3.82
CA ARG A 108 -13.58 -19.90 -4.71
C ARG A 108 -14.73 -20.78 -5.23
N ASN A 109 -14.56 -22.10 -5.21
CA ASN A 109 -15.55 -23.09 -5.66
C ASN A 109 -16.29 -23.78 -4.49
N LYS A 110 -16.22 -23.22 -3.28
CA LYS A 110 -16.89 -23.73 -2.07
C LYS A 110 -17.87 -22.70 -1.53
N ASP A 111 -18.65 -23.10 -0.53
CA ASP A 111 -19.54 -22.17 0.16
C ASP A 111 -18.72 -21.00 0.74
N PRO A 112 -19.24 -19.75 0.70
CA PRO A 112 -18.52 -18.60 1.24
C PRO A 112 -18.32 -18.71 2.75
N ILE A 113 -17.06 -18.62 3.19
CA ILE A 113 -16.72 -18.52 4.62
C ILE A 113 -16.99 -17.08 5.07
N PRO A 114 -17.91 -16.82 6.02
CA PRO A 114 -18.36 -15.47 6.36
C PRO A 114 -17.24 -14.49 6.69
N ILE A 115 -16.29 -14.87 7.57
CA ILE A 115 -15.21 -13.97 7.99
C ILE A 115 -14.25 -13.58 6.84
N LEU A 116 -14.17 -14.42 5.80
CA LEU A 116 -13.32 -14.17 4.63
C LEU A 116 -14.09 -13.48 3.49
N TYR A 117 -15.40 -13.69 3.36
CA TYR A 117 -16.19 -13.17 2.24
C TYR A 117 -16.96 -11.90 2.59
N ASP A 118 -17.51 -11.79 3.79
CA ASP A 118 -18.32 -10.64 4.22
C ASP A 118 -17.46 -9.42 4.58
N ASP A 119 -17.50 -8.40 3.72
CA ASP A 119 -16.76 -7.15 3.93
C ASP A 119 -17.15 -6.41 5.21
N LYS A 120 -18.38 -6.56 5.71
CA LYS A 120 -18.79 -5.93 6.97
C LYS A 120 -18.09 -6.58 8.15
N GLN A 121 -18.04 -7.91 8.19
CA GLN A 121 -17.34 -8.65 9.24
C GLN A 121 -15.83 -8.39 9.19
N TRP A 122 -15.25 -8.43 8.00
CA TRP A 122 -13.84 -8.10 7.81
C TRP A 122 -13.51 -6.67 8.25
N SER A 123 -14.32 -5.70 7.84
CA SER A 123 -14.14 -4.28 8.22
C SER A 123 -14.25 -4.08 9.73
N LYS A 124 -15.14 -4.81 10.41
CA LYS A 124 -15.25 -4.80 11.87
C LYS A 124 -13.98 -5.35 12.52
N LEU A 125 -13.44 -6.46 12.03
CA LEU A 125 -12.20 -7.06 12.53
C LEU A 125 -10.99 -6.14 12.32
N MET A 126 -10.82 -5.61 11.11
CA MET A 126 -9.74 -4.66 10.80
C MET A 126 -9.88 -3.36 11.59
N SER A 127 -11.09 -2.90 11.88
CA SER A 127 -11.30 -1.72 12.73
C SER A 127 -10.86 -1.95 14.16
N LYS A 128 -11.03 -3.16 14.71
CA LYS A 128 -10.48 -3.54 16.02
C LYS A 128 -8.95 -3.53 16.00
N LEU A 129 -8.33 -4.14 14.99
CA LEU A 129 -6.87 -4.11 14.79
C LEU A 129 -6.34 -2.66 14.79
N ARG A 130 -6.96 -1.78 13.98
CA ARG A 130 -6.60 -0.36 13.93
C ARG A 130 -6.82 0.38 15.24
N GLY A 131 -7.85 0.02 16.00
CA GLY A 131 -8.10 0.58 17.33
C GLY A 131 -6.97 0.25 18.31
N LYS A 132 -6.51 -1.01 18.30
CA LYS A 132 -5.44 -1.49 19.17
C LYS A 132 -4.09 -0.87 18.89
N TYR A 133 -3.72 -0.74 17.61
CA TYR A 133 -2.51 0.01 17.25
C TYR A 133 -2.58 1.48 17.68
N ARG A 134 -3.74 2.14 17.57
CA ARG A 134 -3.94 3.50 18.06
C ARG A 134 -3.77 3.61 19.57
N GLU A 135 -4.34 2.67 20.33
CA GLU A 135 -4.17 2.58 21.78
C GLU A 135 -2.69 2.41 22.17
N ALA A 136 -1.98 1.48 21.51
CA ALA A 136 -0.57 1.22 21.76
C ALA A 136 0.33 2.42 21.40
N ASN A 137 0.07 3.09 20.28
CA ASN A 137 0.81 4.28 19.87
C ASN A 137 0.58 5.44 20.86
N ARG A 138 -0.67 5.66 21.29
CA ARG A 138 -0.97 6.65 22.34
C ARG A 138 -0.25 6.37 23.65
N ALA A 139 -0.26 5.12 24.10
CA ALA A 139 0.42 4.72 25.33
C ALA A 139 1.95 4.91 25.28
N SER A 140 2.54 4.81 24.08
CA SER A 140 3.98 5.00 23.86
C SER A 140 4.37 6.42 23.42
N GLY A 141 3.41 7.36 23.35
CA GLY A 141 3.65 8.73 22.87
C GLY A 141 3.98 8.84 21.39
N LYS A 142 3.82 7.75 20.61
CA LYS A 142 4.09 7.74 19.17
C LYS A 142 2.91 8.32 18.37
N PRO A 143 3.16 9.08 17.30
CA PRO A 143 2.11 9.54 16.41
C PRO A 143 1.39 8.34 15.77
N THR A 144 0.10 8.52 15.45
CA THR A 144 -0.71 7.47 14.79
C THR A 144 -0.26 7.23 13.34
N VAL A 145 0.25 8.28 12.70
CA VAL A 145 0.82 8.25 11.35
C VAL A 145 2.17 8.93 11.46
N GLU A 146 3.24 8.20 11.18
CA GLU A 146 4.54 8.81 10.93
C GLU A 146 4.42 9.56 9.59
N GLY A 147 4.64 10.88 9.61
CA GLY A 147 4.81 11.61 8.37
C GLY A 147 6.04 11.08 7.64
N ASN A 148 5.95 10.95 6.32
CA ASN A 148 7.16 10.73 5.54
C ASN A 148 7.94 12.05 5.52
N GLU A 149 9.24 11.97 5.72
CA GLU A 149 10.12 13.11 5.47
C GLU A 149 10.02 13.47 3.99
N SER A 150 9.79 14.75 3.72
CA SER A 150 9.74 15.24 2.34
C SER A 150 11.14 15.45 1.82
N SER A 151 11.39 15.14 0.54
CA SER A 151 12.66 15.48 -0.11
C SER A 151 12.93 16.97 0.04
N THR A 152 14.15 17.32 0.41
CA THR A 152 14.60 18.72 0.44
C THR A 152 14.68 19.28 -0.98
N ARG A 153 14.86 20.60 -1.11
CA ARG A 153 15.14 21.22 -2.41
C ARG A 153 16.46 20.71 -2.98
N GLU A 154 17.48 20.60 -2.14
CA GLU A 154 18.79 20.11 -2.51
C GLU A 154 18.70 18.68 -3.09
N ASP A 155 17.95 17.77 -2.46
CA ASP A 155 17.74 16.41 -2.99
C ASP A 155 17.18 16.42 -4.42
N ARG A 156 16.22 17.32 -4.70
CA ARG A 156 15.62 17.44 -6.03
C ARG A 156 16.61 18.01 -7.05
N GLU A 157 17.40 19.02 -6.66
CA GLU A 157 18.42 19.60 -7.52
C GLU A 157 19.51 18.57 -7.88
N TRP A 158 19.97 17.76 -6.93
CA TRP A 158 20.92 16.68 -7.17
C TRP A 158 20.35 15.62 -8.12
N LEU A 159 19.11 15.18 -7.91
CA LEU A 159 18.44 14.23 -8.78
C LEU A 159 18.27 14.79 -10.21
N ALA A 160 17.79 16.02 -10.34
CA ALA A 160 17.61 16.66 -11.62
C ALA A 160 18.93 16.84 -12.38
N THR A 161 19.98 17.27 -11.68
CA THR A 161 21.33 17.39 -12.24
C THR A 161 21.85 16.04 -12.72
N GLY A 162 21.66 14.98 -11.93
CA GLY A 162 22.02 13.62 -12.33
C GLY A 162 21.30 13.16 -13.58
N CYS A 163 19.99 13.46 -13.71
CA CYS A 163 19.21 13.10 -14.90
C CYS A 163 19.74 13.80 -16.16
N LEU A 164 20.04 15.10 -16.05
CA LEU A 164 20.57 15.90 -17.15
C LEU A 164 21.98 15.46 -17.57
N TRP A 165 22.84 15.10 -16.62
CA TRP A 165 24.18 14.59 -16.93
C TRP A 165 24.18 13.21 -17.57
N ASP A 166 23.25 12.33 -17.18
CA ASP A 166 23.10 11.03 -17.82
C ASP A 166 22.62 11.18 -19.28
N GLY A 167 21.64 12.07 -19.51
CA GLY A 167 21.20 12.45 -20.85
C GLY A 167 20.49 11.34 -21.65
N SER A 168 20.09 10.25 -21.00
CA SER A 168 19.26 9.22 -21.63
C SER A 168 17.78 9.66 -21.72
N VAL A 169 17.03 9.00 -22.60
CA VAL A 169 15.58 9.22 -22.71
C VAL A 169 14.89 8.84 -21.40
N GLU A 170 15.34 7.74 -20.79
CA GLU A 170 14.79 7.24 -19.54
C GLU A 170 14.99 8.22 -18.37
N THR A 171 16.14 8.89 -18.28
CA THR A 171 16.36 9.89 -17.23
C THR A 171 15.67 11.21 -17.51
N ALA A 172 15.45 11.58 -18.78
CA ALA A 172 14.60 12.72 -19.13
C ALA A 172 13.13 12.48 -18.71
N GLU A 173 12.57 11.29 -18.99
CA GLU A 173 11.25 10.89 -18.52
C GLU A 173 11.17 10.91 -16.98
N PHE A 174 12.22 10.45 -16.31
CA PHE A 174 12.28 10.45 -14.84
C PHE A 174 12.35 11.87 -14.27
N LEU A 175 13.11 12.79 -14.89
CA LEU A 175 13.13 14.21 -14.53
C LEU A 175 11.73 14.82 -14.65
N HIS A 176 11.02 14.56 -15.75
CA HIS A 176 9.65 15.02 -15.92
C HIS A 176 8.73 14.47 -14.84
N LEU A 177 8.84 13.18 -14.50
CA LEU A 177 8.07 12.56 -13.43
C LEU A 177 8.35 13.22 -12.07
N LEU A 178 9.61 13.53 -11.75
CA LEU A 178 9.99 14.22 -10.51
C LEU A 178 9.35 15.60 -10.42
N ASN A 179 9.50 16.42 -11.46
CA ASN A 179 8.95 17.77 -11.50
C ASN A 179 7.42 17.74 -11.45
N THR A 180 6.78 16.82 -12.17
CA THR A 180 5.32 16.65 -12.14
C THR A 180 4.82 16.22 -10.77
N THR A 181 5.50 15.27 -10.11
CA THR A 181 5.16 14.82 -8.75
C THR A 181 5.20 15.98 -7.76
N TYR A 182 6.26 16.80 -7.83
CA TYR A 182 6.44 17.97 -6.99
C TYR A 182 5.35 19.02 -7.22
N HIS A 183 5.20 19.48 -8.46
CA HIS A 183 4.27 20.55 -8.85
C HIS A 183 2.81 20.19 -8.66
N CYS A 184 2.43 18.96 -9.01
CA CYS A 184 1.04 18.52 -8.87
C CYS A 184 0.71 18.05 -7.45
N SER A 185 1.72 17.90 -6.57
CA SER A 185 1.58 17.19 -5.30
C SER A 185 0.83 15.86 -5.51
N GLY A 186 1.17 15.17 -6.61
CA GLY A 186 0.48 13.98 -7.08
C GLY A 186 1.20 12.73 -6.61
N ARG A 187 0.46 11.63 -6.44
CA ARG A 187 1.12 10.32 -6.28
C ARG A 187 1.79 9.95 -7.60
N GLY A 188 2.91 9.22 -7.55
CA GLY A 188 3.57 8.73 -8.77
C GLY A 188 2.62 8.03 -9.76
N SER A 189 1.62 7.28 -9.24
CA SER A 189 0.58 6.65 -10.05
C SER A 189 -0.44 7.62 -10.66
N GLU A 190 -0.66 8.78 -10.06
CA GLU A 190 -1.55 9.82 -10.59
C GLU A 190 -0.83 10.60 -11.70
N VAL A 191 0.41 11.01 -11.45
CA VAL A 191 1.17 11.85 -12.38
C VAL A 191 1.65 11.09 -13.62
N SER A 192 1.93 9.79 -13.50
CA SER A 192 2.33 8.96 -14.65
C SER A 192 1.20 8.67 -15.64
N LEU A 193 -0.05 9.02 -15.30
CA LEU A 193 -1.21 8.85 -16.16
C LEU A 193 -1.59 10.15 -16.90
N ILE A 194 -0.91 11.26 -16.60
CA ILE A 194 -1.14 12.55 -17.25
C ILE A 194 -0.70 12.43 -18.70
N LYS A 195 -1.57 12.85 -19.61
CA LYS A 195 -1.32 12.85 -21.05
C LYS A 195 -1.08 14.27 -21.55
N PRO A 196 -0.52 14.43 -22.77
CA PRO A 196 -0.38 15.75 -23.39
C PRO A 196 -1.70 16.52 -23.51
N GLU A 197 -2.82 15.83 -23.73
CA GLU A 197 -4.17 16.43 -23.81
C GLU A 197 -4.66 17.05 -22.48
N ASP A 198 -4.07 16.63 -21.35
CA ASP A 198 -4.40 17.11 -20.01
C ASP A 198 -3.58 18.36 -19.62
N ILE A 199 -2.64 18.78 -20.48
CA ILE A 199 -1.72 19.89 -20.24
C ILE A 199 -2.09 21.04 -21.18
N ARG A 200 -2.36 22.22 -20.62
CA ARG A 200 -2.67 23.42 -21.41
C ARG A 200 -2.02 24.67 -20.84
N ALA A 201 -1.67 25.59 -21.71
CA ALA A 201 -1.29 26.94 -21.30
C ALA A 201 -2.55 27.76 -21.00
N VAL A 202 -2.57 28.47 -19.87
CA VAL A 202 -3.66 29.37 -19.49
C VAL A 202 -3.10 30.70 -19.00
N GLU A 203 -3.89 31.75 -19.11
CA GLU A 203 -3.58 33.03 -18.48
C GLU A 203 -4.05 33.03 -17.03
N ALA A 204 -3.15 33.40 -16.12
CA ALA A 204 -3.44 33.61 -14.72
C ALA A 204 -3.07 35.05 -14.32
N SER A 205 -4.00 35.71 -13.63
CA SER A 205 -3.78 37.05 -13.09
C SER A 205 -3.38 36.96 -11.63
N GLU A 206 -2.24 37.52 -11.27
CA GLU A 206 -1.82 37.69 -9.88
C GLU A 206 -1.62 39.18 -9.61
N GLY A 207 -2.60 39.80 -8.94
CA GLY A 207 -2.66 41.24 -8.76
C GLY A 207 -2.88 41.97 -10.08
N ILE A 208 -1.90 42.82 -10.46
CA ILE A 208 -1.92 43.61 -11.70
C ILE A 208 -1.16 42.95 -12.86
N HIS A 209 -0.53 41.79 -12.63
CA HIS A 209 0.28 41.10 -13.62
C HIS A 209 -0.49 39.92 -14.21
N GLN A 210 -0.35 39.73 -15.52
CA GLN A 210 -0.85 38.57 -16.24
C GLN A 210 0.33 37.65 -16.57
N TYR A 211 0.15 36.36 -16.28
CA TYR A 211 1.15 35.32 -16.52
C TYR A 211 0.56 34.24 -17.43
N HIS A 212 1.35 33.77 -18.38
CA HIS A 212 1.06 32.50 -19.04
C HIS A 212 1.63 31.39 -18.18
N ILE A 213 0.75 30.54 -17.66
CA ILE A 213 1.10 29.42 -16.80
C ILE A 213 0.68 28.11 -17.45
N ILE A 214 1.25 27.01 -16.97
CA ILE A 214 0.76 25.69 -17.33
C ILE A 214 -0.36 25.31 -16.37
N GLN A 215 -1.42 24.72 -16.90
CA GLN A 215 -2.45 24.06 -16.12
C GLN A 215 -2.50 22.59 -16.53
N VAL A 216 -2.45 21.71 -15.53
CA VAL A 216 -2.48 20.27 -15.71
C VAL A 216 -3.72 19.70 -15.04
N GLU A 217 -4.49 18.89 -15.77
CA GLU A 217 -5.61 18.15 -15.21
C GLU A 217 -5.14 16.80 -14.64
N VAL A 218 -5.36 16.58 -13.35
CA VAL A 218 -4.89 15.40 -12.63
C VAL A 218 -6.08 14.63 -12.06
N GLN A 219 -6.20 13.36 -12.46
CA GLN A 219 -7.15 12.41 -11.88
C GLN A 219 -6.63 11.95 -10.51
N ARG A 220 -7.26 12.43 -9.43
CA ARG A 220 -6.87 12.06 -8.05
C ARG A 220 -7.34 10.64 -7.76
N GLN A 221 -6.42 9.72 -7.47
CA GLN A 221 -6.69 8.29 -7.24
C GLN A 221 -7.53 7.63 -8.36
N LYS A 222 -7.79 6.33 -8.25
CA LYS A 222 -8.52 5.57 -9.29
C LYS A 222 -9.94 6.09 -9.52
N ASP A 223 -10.60 6.59 -8.47
CA ASP A 223 -12.02 6.97 -8.48
C ASP A 223 -12.27 8.35 -7.85
N GLY A 224 -11.24 9.20 -7.72
CA GLY A 224 -11.41 10.53 -7.13
C GLY A 224 -11.76 11.61 -8.17
N PRO A 225 -11.71 12.89 -7.78
CA PRO A 225 -12.03 13.98 -8.70
C PRO A 225 -10.89 14.27 -9.68
N LEU A 226 -11.25 14.78 -10.86
CA LEU A 226 -10.32 15.53 -11.71
C LEU A 226 -10.05 16.88 -11.06
N GLN A 227 -8.78 17.26 -11.00
CA GLN A 227 -8.34 18.52 -10.43
C GLN A 227 -7.41 19.25 -11.39
N ASN A 228 -7.73 20.50 -11.69
CA ASN A 228 -6.84 21.38 -12.43
C ASN A 228 -5.79 22.00 -11.50
N ILE A 229 -4.51 21.76 -11.77
CA ILE A 229 -3.38 22.31 -11.02
C ILE A 229 -2.69 23.37 -11.87
N ALA A 230 -2.56 24.58 -11.31
CA ALA A 230 -1.79 25.67 -11.89
C ALA A 230 -0.30 25.50 -11.54
N ILE A 231 0.56 25.53 -12.56
CA ILE A 231 2.00 25.41 -12.46
C ILE A 231 2.63 26.69 -13.01
N TYR A 232 3.27 27.44 -12.13
CA TYR A 232 3.99 28.66 -12.48
C TYR A 232 5.42 28.30 -12.88
N THR A 233 5.93 28.97 -13.92
CA THR A 233 7.32 28.82 -14.37
C THR A 233 8.30 29.22 -13.27
N HIS A 234 9.33 28.41 -13.04
CA HIS A 234 10.37 28.72 -12.06
C HIS A 234 11.36 29.70 -12.67
N ARG A 235 11.40 30.92 -12.14
CA ARG A 235 12.34 31.96 -12.61
C ARG A 235 13.79 31.69 -12.23
N ASP A 236 14.00 31.06 -11.07
CA ASP A 236 15.32 30.97 -10.43
C ASP A 236 15.89 29.54 -10.42
N GLY A 237 15.29 28.61 -11.16
CA GLY A 237 15.70 27.19 -11.10
C GLY A 237 15.20 26.37 -12.28
N VAL A 238 16.02 26.27 -13.34
CA VAL A 238 15.72 25.44 -14.53
C VAL A 238 15.54 23.96 -14.19
N LEU A 239 16.21 23.48 -13.14
CA LEU A 239 16.14 22.09 -12.68
C LEU A 239 14.76 21.70 -12.14
N GLU A 240 14.04 22.66 -11.57
CA GLU A 240 12.70 22.48 -11.02
C GLU A 240 11.60 22.95 -11.99
N ASP A 241 11.99 23.48 -13.15
CA ASP A 241 11.06 24.05 -14.08
C ASP A 241 10.28 22.95 -14.84
N TYR A 242 8.96 23.00 -14.71
CA TYR A 242 8.07 22.03 -15.33
C TYR A 242 8.11 22.13 -16.85
N TYR A 243 8.19 23.35 -17.40
CA TYR A 243 8.21 23.60 -18.84
C TYR A 243 9.47 22.98 -19.47
N PHE A 244 10.62 23.15 -18.82
CA PHE A 244 11.88 22.56 -19.28
C PHE A 244 11.83 21.03 -19.30
N SER A 245 11.11 20.42 -18.37
CA SER A 245 10.99 18.96 -18.29
C SER A 245 9.99 18.33 -19.28
N LEU A 246 9.24 19.14 -20.05
CA LEU A 246 8.30 18.63 -21.06
C LEU A 246 8.98 18.25 -22.40
N ILE A 247 10.24 18.63 -22.58
CA ILE A 247 11.02 18.51 -23.82
C ILE A 247 11.87 17.25 -23.79
#